data_AF-A0A1D2R1Z0-F1
#
_entry.id   AF-A0A1D2R1Z0-F1
#
_cell.length_a   1.000
_cell.length_b   1.000
_cell.length_c   1.000
_cell.angle_alpha   90.00
_cell.angle_beta   90.00
_cell.angle_gamma   90.00
#
_symmetry.space_group_name_H-M   'P 1'
#
loop_
_entity.id
_entity.type
_entity.pdbx_description
1 polymer ?
#
loop_
_entity_poly.entity_id
_entity_poly.type
_entity_poly.pdbx_seq_one_letter_code
_entity_poly.pdbx_strand_id
1 'polypeptide(L)'
;MELNLDCIPCLQRQALKAIREVSDDPELQEQILREVINTLIETDWHKTPPELAHKIHKIVRDKTGGIDPYKKLKKESNDIVLEIYPELKAMVKRSENPINSAIKLSIAGNIMDFGALDDFNIHETIK
;
A
#
# COMPACT_ATOMS: atom_id res chain seq x y z
N MET A 1 4.22 5.66 17.32
CA MET A 1 4.72 6.48 16.19
C MET A 1 3.79 7.67 16.07
N GLU A 2 4.32 8.86 16.28
CA GLU A 2 3.53 10.09 16.17
C GLU A 2 3.45 10.53 14.71
N LEU A 3 2.42 11.31 14.39
CA LEU A 3 2.28 11.88 13.06
C LEU A 3 3.32 12.97 12.81
N ASN A 4 3.98 12.90 11.65
CA ASN A 4 4.78 13.99 11.13
C ASN A 4 3.91 14.83 10.16
N LEU A 5 4.16 16.13 10.07
CA LEU A 5 3.49 17.01 9.10
C LEU A 5 3.60 16.50 7.66
N ASP A 6 4.70 15.81 7.31
CA ASP A 6 4.89 15.17 6.01
C ASP A 6 3.88 14.03 5.73
N CYS A 7 3.26 13.47 6.77
CA CYS A 7 2.21 12.46 6.62
C CYS A 7 0.94 13.04 5.97
N ILE A 8 0.62 14.32 6.20
CA ILE A 8 -0.61 14.93 5.65
C ILE A 8 -0.62 14.95 4.11
N PRO A 9 0.38 15.53 3.42
CA PRO A 9 0.44 15.46 1.97
C PRO A 9 0.64 14.01 1.46
N CYS A 10 1.30 13.15 2.23
CA CYS A 10 1.42 11.73 1.88
C CYS A 10 0.05 11.03 1.82
N LEU A 11 -0.77 11.21 2.86
CA LEU A 11 -2.11 10.64 2.96
C LEU A 11 -3.05 11.16 1.86
N GLN A 12 -2.92 12.43 1.48
CA GLN A 12 -3.67 12.99 0.35
C GLN A 12 -3.29 12.31 -0.98
N ARG A 13 -1.99 12.11 -1.23
CA ARG A 13 -1.52 11.37 -2.42
C ARG A 13 -2.01 9.93 -2.41
N GLN A 14 -1.95 9.24 -1.28
CA GLN A 14 -2.44 7.87 -1.13
C GLN A 14 -3.94 7.76 -1.42
N ALA A 15 -4.74 8.71 -0.91
CA ALA A 15 -6.16 8.79 -1.21
C ALA A 15 -6.41 8.93 -2.71
N LEU A 16 -5.75 9.88 -3.37
CA LEU A 16 -5.92 10.12 -4.80
C LEU A 16 -5.51 8.91 -5.64
N LYS A 17 -4.41 8.22 -5.30
CA LYS A 17 -4.03 6.96 -5.95
C LYS A 17 -5.14 5.92 -5.82
N ALA A 18 -5.61 5.67 -4.60
CA ALA A 18 -6.67 4.70 -4.34
C ALA A 18 -7.98 5.05 -5.08
N ILE A 19 -8.33 6.33 -5.17
CA ILE A 19 -9.51 6.80 -5.91
C ILE A 19 -9.41 6.49 -7.41
N ARG A 20 -8.21 6.67 -8.00
CA ARG A 20 -7.97 6.42 -9.43
C ARG A 20 -7.98 4.94 -9.80
N GLU A 21 -7.66 4.06 -8.87
CA GLU A 21 -7.76 2.60 -9.10
C GLU A 21 -9.22 2.10 -9.22
N VAL A 22 -10.20 2.89 -8.78
CA VAL A 22 -11.62 2.48 -8.74
C VAL A 22 -12.55 3.31 -9.61
N SER A 23 -12.12 4.49 -10.08
CA SER A 23 -12.94 5.35 -10.92
C SER A 23 -12.11 6.22 -11.85
N ASP A 24 -12.52 6.31 -13.10
CA ASP A 24 -12.00 7.25 -14.11
C ASP A 24 -12.80 8.57 -14.18
N ASP A 25 -13.89 8.71 -13.42
CA ASP A 25 -14.77 9.90 -13.42
C ASP A 25 -14.15 11.06 -12.61
N PRO A 26 -13.69 12.14 -13.27
CA PRO A 26 -13.00 13.25 -12.59
C PRO A 26 -13.85 13.96 -11.52
N GLU A 27 -15.17 14.05 -11.71
CA GLU A 27 -16.06 14.72 -10.74
C GLU A 27 -16.16 13.91 -9.45
N LEU A 28 -16.33 12.58 -9.58
CA LEU A 28 -16.30 11.67 -8.44
C LEU A 28 -14.94 11.68 -7.75
N GLN A 29 -13.83 11.70 -8.51
CA GLN A 29 -12.49 11.77 -7.93
C GLN A 29 -12.30 13.05 -7.09
N GLU A 30 -12.71 14.20 -7.63
CA GLU A 30 -12.64 15.49 -6.93
C GLU A 30 -13.50 15.47 -5.66
N GLN A 31 -14.74 14.98 -5.75
CA GLN A 31 -15.66 14.91 -4.62
C GLN A 31 -15.07 14.12 -3.46
N ILE A 32 -14.53 12.92 -3.72
CA ILE A 32 -13.95 12.08 -2.68
C ILE A 32 -12.68 12.72 -2.10
N LEU A 33 -11.81 13.31 -2.94
CA LEU A 33 -10.59 13.95 -2.46
C LEU A 33 -10.89 15.16 -1.55
N ARG A 34 -11.91 15.97 -1.87
CA ARG A 34 -12.36 17.06 -1.00
C ARG A 34 -12.83 16.55 0.36
N GLU A 35 -13.57 15.45 0.40
CA GLU A 35 -14.02 14.85 1.65
C GLU A 35 -12.86 14.30 2.50
N VAL A 36 -11.85 13.72 1.84
CA VAL A 36 -10.60 13.31 2.50
C VAL A 36 -9.88 14.51 3.12
N ILE A 37 -9.74 15.62 2.38
CA ILE A 37 -9.09 16.83 2.88
C ILE A 37 -9.86 17.42 4.08
N ASN A 38 -11.19 17.52 3.99
CA ASN A 38 -12.02 17.98 5.11
C ASN A 38 -11.83 17.07 6.34
N THR A 39 -11.81 15.75 6.13
CA THR A 39 -11.56 14.79 7.21
C THR A 39 -10.19 14.99 7.85
N LEU A 40 -9.15 15.28 7.07
CA LEU A 40 -7.82 15.56 7.57
C LEU A 40 -7.78 16.85 8.41
N ILE A 41 -8.51 17.89 8.01
CA ILE A 41 -8.63 19.16 8.74
C ILE A 41 -9.34 18.97 10.09
N GLU A 42 -10.40 18.17 10.12
CA GLU A 42 -11.22 17.96 11.33
C GLU A 42 -10.63 16.94 12.32
N THR A 43 -9.68 16.12 11.88
CA THR A 43 -9.13 15.04 12.73
C THR A 43 -7.97 15.55 13.59
N ASP A 44 -7.93 15.11 14.85
CA ASP A 44 -6.79 15.32 15.73
C ASP A 44 -5.52 14.64 15.18
N TRP A 45 -4.45 15.42 15.03
CA TRP A 45 -3.16 14.98 14.51
C TRP A 45 -2.23 14.38 15.57
N HIS A 46 -2.66 14.31 16.84
CA HIS A 46 -2.00 13.50 17.87
C HIS A 46 -2.24 11.99 17.69
N LYS A 47 -2.98 11.59 16.66
CA LYS A 47 -3.18 10.20 16.25
C LYS A 47 -1.99 9.64 15.48
N THR A 48 -1.94 8.32 15.37
CA THR A 48 -0.90 7.65 14.58
C THR A 48 -1.22 7.75 13.08
N PRO A 49 -0.21 7.80 12.18
CA PRO A 49 -0.44 7.81 10.75
C PRO A 49 -1.32 6.65 10.22
N PRO A 50 -1.16 5.39 10.70
CA PRO A 50 -2.03 4.29 10.27
C PRO A 50 -3.51 4.48 10.61
N GLU A 51 -3.84 5.12 11.75
CA GLU A 51 -5.24 5.39 12.11
C GLU A 51 -5.89 6.38 11.14
N LEU A 52 -5.15 7.43 10.76
CA LEU A 52 -5.60 8.39 9.75
C LEU A 52 -5.70 7.75 8.37
N ALA A 53 -4.70 6.97 7.96
CA ALA A 53 -4.74 6.23 6.70
C ALA A 53 -5.97 5.30 6.63
N HIS A 54 -6.27 4.59 7.72
CA HIS A 54 -7.45 3.72 7.78
C HIS A 54 -8.75 4.49 7.56
N LYS A 55 -8.91 5.66 8.22
CA LYS A 55 -10.08 6.54 8.06
C LYS A 55 -10.22 7.04 6.62
N ILE A 56 -9.12 7.44 6.00
CA ILE A 56 -9.08 7.93 4.62
C ILE A 56 -9.43 6.83 3.62
N HIS A 57 -8.81 5.65 3.72
CA HIS A 57 -9.13 4.53 2.86
C HIS A 57 -10.57 4.04 3.07
N LYS A 58 -11.14 4.20 4.27
CA LYS A 58 -12.57 3.92 4.51
C LYS A 58 -13.47 4.87 3.72
N ILE A 59 -13.17 6.16 3.68
CA ILE A 59 -13.94 7.14 2.88
C ILE A 59 -13.93 6.73 1.40
N VAL A 60 -12.74 6.42 0.86
CA VAL A 60 -12.60 5.98 -0.52
C VAL A 60 -13.48 4.76 -0.79
N ARG A 61 -13.38 3.71 0.04
CA ARG A 61 -14.20 2.49 -0.11
C ARG A 61 -15.70 2.78 0.00
N ASP A 62 -16.13 3.55 1.00
CA ASP A 62 -17.55 3.79 1.25
C ASP A 62 -18.18 4.59 0.09
N LYS A 63 -17.43 5.51 -0.53
CA LYS A 63 -17.89 6.31 -1.68
C LYS A 63 -17.85 5.58 -3.01
N THR A 64 -17.08 4.51 -3.11
CA THR A 64 -16.94 3.71 -4.33
C THR A 64 -17.70 2.38 -4.25
N GLY A 65 -18.66 2.27 -3.33
CA GLY A 65 -19.52 1.08 -3.22
C GLY A 65 -18.84 -0.14 -2.57
N GLY A 66 -17.83 0.08 -1.73
CA GLY A 66 -17.11 -0.97 -1.01
C GLY A 66 -16.05 -1.69 -1.84
N ILE A 67 -15.70 -1.17 -3.02
CA ILE A 67 -14.66 -1.73 -3.86
C ILE A 67 -13.30 -1.57 -3.16
N ASP A 68 -12.53 -2.65 -3.05
CA ASP A 68 -11.13 -2.59 -2.62
C ASP A 68 -10.28 -2.04 -3.77
N PRO A 69 -9.71 -0.82 -3.65
CA PRO A 69 -8.93 -0.21 -4.72
C PRO A 69 -7.73 -1.04 -5.14
N TYR A 70 -7.17 -1.82 -4.23
CA TYR A 70 -5.94 -2.56 -4.47
C TYR A 70 -6.20 -4.01 -4.88
N LYS A 71 -7.44 -4.42 -5.12
CA LYS A 71 -7.78 -5.83 -5.38
C LYS A 71 -7.02 -6.39 -6.60
N LYS A 72 -6.97 -5.63 -7.69
CA LYS A 72 -6.26 -6.02 -8.92
C LYS A 72 -4.75 -6.07 -8.70
N LEU A 73 -4.19 -5.01 -8.13
CA LEU A 73 -2.76 -4.91 -7.81
C LEU A 73 -2.29 -6.03 -6.87
N LYS A 74 -3.05 -6.34 -5.81
CA LYS A 74 -2.76 -7.46 -4.90
C LYS A 74 -2.73 -8.80 -5.64
N LYS A 75 -3.67 -9.01 -6.58
CA LYS A 75 -3.72 -10.24 -7.36
C LYS A 75 -2.49 -10.35 -8.26
N GLU A 76 -2.18 -9.31 -9.04
CA GLU A 76 -1.01 -9.29 -9.94
C GLU A 76 0.28 -9.52 -9.17
N SER A 77 0.41 -8.92 -7.99
CA SER A 77 1.57 -9.10 -7.11
C SER A 77 1.72 -10.53 -6.61
N ASN A 78 0.60 -11.13 -6.17
CA ASN A 78 0.60 -12.53 -5.74
C ASN A 78 0.95 -13.46 -6.90
N ASP A 79 0.41 -13.21 -8.09
CA ASP A 79 0.68 -14.02 -9.28
C ASP A 79 2.18 -13.98 -9.61
N ILE A 80 2.81 -12.79 -9.64
CA ILE A 80 4.26 -12.62 -9.86
C ILE A 80 5.09 -13.37 -8.80
N VAL A 81 4.74 -13.24 -7.53
CA VAL A 81 5.51 -13.87 -6.44
C VAL A 81 5.36 -15.39 -6.47
N LEU A 82 4.18 -15.90 -6.83
CA LEU A 82 3.93 -17.33 -6.94
C LEU A 82 4.75 -17.97 -8.07
N GLU A 83 5.00 -17.26 -9.17
CA GLU A 83 5.87 -17.72 -10.25
C GLU A 83 7.32 -17.94 -9.77
N ILE A 84 7.85 -17.02 -8.96
CA ILE A 84 9.24 -17.11 -8.46
C ILE A 84 9.37 -17.87 -7.13
N TYR A 85 8.26 -18.17 -6.45
CA TYR A 85 8.26 -18.82 -5.13
C TYR A 85 9.06 -20.14 -5.08
N PRO A 86 9.00 -21.05 -6.08
CA PRO A 86 9.81 -22.26 -6.08
C PRO A 86 11.31 -21.98 -6.00
N GLU A 87 11.79 -20.93 -6.68
CA GLU A 87 13.20 -20.51 -6.67
C GLU A 87 13.58 -19.92 -5.32
N LEU A 88 12.77 -19.01 -4.78
CA LEU A 88 12.98 -18.43 -3.45
C LEU A 88 13.05 -19.52 -2.36
N LYS A 89 12.18 -20.53 -2.46
CA LYS A 89 12.18 -21.69 -1.55
C LYS A 89 13.44 -22.53 -1.71
N ALA A 90 13.95 -22.70 -2.92
CA ALA A 90 15.22 -23.39 -3.16
C ALA A 90 16.41 -22.60 -2.62
N MET A 91 16.42 -21.27 -2.75
CA MET A 91 17.45 -20.39 -2.17
C MET A 91 17.55 -20.56 -0.65
N VAL A 92 16.40 -20.54 0.05
CA VAL A 92 16.38 -20.77 1.50
C VAL A 92 16.92 -22.15 1.87
N LYS A 93 16.51 -23.20 1.15
CA LYS A 93 16.95 -24.58 1.42
C LYS A 93 18.44 -24.82 1.19
N ARG A 94 19.04 -24.12 0.22
CA ARG A 94 20.46 -24.26 -0.15
C ARG A 94 21.39 -23.32 0.61
N SER A 95 20.83 -22.36 1.35
CA SER A 95 21.60 -21.39 2.12
C SER A 95 22.32 -22.05 3.30
N GLU A 96 23.51 -21.57 3.61
CA GLU A 96 24.25 -21.94 4.83
C GLU A 96 23.47 -21.57 6.11
N ASN A 97 22.64 -20.54 6.05
CA ASN A 97 21.75 -20.14 7.15
C ASN A 97 20.31 -19.92 6.65
N PRO A 98 19.49 -20.99 6.60
CA PRO A 98 18.13 -20.94 6.09
C PRO A 98 17.22 -19.95 6.82
N ILE A 99 17.35 -19.82 8.15
CA ILE A 99 16.54 -18.89 8.93
C ILE A 99 16.84 -17.45 8.52
N ASN A 100 18.12 -17.08 8.45
CA ASN A 100 18.53 -15.74 8.04
C ASN A 100 18.07 -15.42 6.61
N SER A 101 18.20 -16.37 5.67
CA SER A 101 17.72 -16.20 4.30
C SER A 101 16.21 -16.03 4.22
N ALA A 102 15.44 -16.81 4.99
CA ALA A 102 13.99 -16.66 5.03
C ALA A 102 13.55 -15.30 5.60
N ILE A 103 14.24 -14.81 6.64
CA ILE A 103 13.97 -13.47 7.21
C ILE A 103 14.25 -12.38 6.18
N LYS A 104 15.40 -12.42 5.49
CA LYS A 104 15.74 -11.44 4.44
C LYS A 104 14.71 -11.41 3.32
N LEU A 105 14.29 -12.57 2.82
CA LEU A 105 13.25 -12.67 1.81
C LEU A 105 11.89 -12.16 2.30
N SER A 106 11.56 -12.37 3.58
CA SER A 106 10.33 -11.85 4.18
C SER A 106 10.33 -10.33 4.27
N ILE A 107 11.48 -9.74 4.63
CA ILE A 107 11.68 -8.28 4.65
C ILE A 107 11.60 -7.72 3.23
N ALA A 108 12.26 -8.36 2.27
CA ALA A 108 12.21 -8.01 0.85
C ALA A 108 10.77 -8.01 0.31
N GLY A 109 9.97 -9.00 0.70
CA GLY A 109 8.56 -9.06 0.30
C GLY A 109 7.71 -7.89 0.83
N ASN A 110 8.07 -7.31 1.97
CA ASN A 110 7.35 -6.16 2.55
C ASN A 110 7.57 -4.85 1.77
N ILE A 111 8.49 -4.82 0.80
CA ILE A 111 8.69 -3.68 -0.10
C ILE A 111 7.57 -3.60 -1.16
N MET A 112 6.73 -4.63 -1.31
CA MET A 112 5.53 -4.59 -2.14
C MET A 112 4.38 -3.81 -1.46
N ASP A 113 4.65 -2.57 -1.02
CA ASP A 113 3.70 -1.68 -0.37
C ASP A 113 3.17 -0.62 -1.36
N PHE A 114 2.00 -0.89 -1.93
CA PHE A 114 1.29 -0.02 -2.89
C PHE A 114 0.75 1.28 -2.26
N GLY A 115 0.75 1.39 -0.93
CA GLY A 115 0.43 2.64 -0.24
C GLY A 115 1.63 3.56 -0.14
N ALA A 116 2.83 3.02 0.04
CA ALA A 116 4.05 3.79 0.27
C ALA A 116 4.91 4.03 -0.99
N LEU A 117 4.90 3.11 -1.95
CA LEU A 117 5.82 3.11 -3.10
C LEU A 117 5.06 3.26 -4.43
N ASP A 118 5.71 3.93 -5.38
CA ASP A 118 5.21 4.14 -6.74
C ASP A 118 5.70 3.08 -7.74
N ASP A 119 6.89 2.50 -7.50
CA ASP A 119 7.51 1.48 -8.34
C ASP A 119 8.47 0.64 -7.48
N PHE A 120 8.59 -0.66 -7.78
CA PHE A 120 9.57 -1.55 -7.16
C PHE A 120 10.00 -2.67 -8.11
N ASN A 121 11.27 -3.06 -8.03
CA ASN A 121 11.81 -4.19 -8.79
C ASN A 121 12.03 -5.39 -7.86
N ILE A 122 11.20 -6.42 -8.02
CA ILE A 122 11.28 -7.62 -7.17
C ILE A 122 12.62 -8.34 -7.29
N HIS A 123 13.23 -8.38 -8.48
CA HIS A 123 14.49 -9.07 -8.72
C HIS A 123 15.69 -8.34 -8.13
N GLU A 124 15.66 -7.01 -8.02
CA GLU A 124 16.68 -6.26 -7.31
C GLU A 124 16.53 -6.41 -5.80
N THR A 125 15.29 -6.54 -5.33
CA THR A 125 14.95 -6.60 -3.90
C THR A 125 15.30 -7.95 -3.25
N ILE A 126 15.32 -9.04 -4.02
CA ILE A 126 15.62 -10.40 -3.54
C ILE A 126 17.10 -10.82 -3.66
N LYS A 127 17.97 -9.96 -4.22
CA LYS A 127 19.43 -10.20 -4.30
C LYS A 127 20.11 -9.98 -2.96
#